data_AF-A0A8J6B288-F1
#
_entry.id   AF-A0A8J6B288-F1
#
_cell.length_a   1.000
_cell.length_b   1.000
_cell.length_c   1.000
_cell.angle_alpha   90.00
_cell.angle_beta   90.00
_cell.angle_gamma   90.00
#
_symmetry.space_group_name_H-M   'P 1'
#
loop_
_entity.id
_entity.type
_entity.pdbx_description
1 polymer ?
#
loop_
_entity_poly.entity_id
_entity_poly.type
_entity_poly.pdbx_seq_one_letter_code
_entity_poly.pdbx_strand_id
1 'polypeptide(L)'
;EQYWRSHIFTNHVDYLGKNGYECDENVKTEGEKEQQELLMKMFALSCKLEREFRCMELAELMTQNVMNLAIKYASRSKRLILAQRLSEMALEKAAELASAEQQEDEGEEEEDFRSRLNAG
;
A
#
# COMPACT_ATOMS: atom_id res chain seq x y z
N GLU A 1 17.87 -0.25 5.36
CA GLU A 1 17.99 -1.39 6.28
C GLU A 1 16.71 -1.54 7.09
N GLN A 2 16.33 -0.58 7.94
CA GLN A 2 15.11 -0.64 8.78
C GLN A 2 13.79 -0.99 8.06
N TYR A 3 13.47 -0.37 6.90
CA TYR A 3 12.24 -0.67 6.16
C TYR A 3 12.15 -2.14 5.77
N TRP A 4 13.18 -2.66 5.09
CA TRP A 4 13.22 -4.05 4.64
C TRP A 4 13.28 -5.03 5.81
N ARG A 5 13.94 -4.65 6.90
CA ARG A 5 13.94 -5.43 8.14
C ARG A 5 12.52 -5.56 8.68
N SER A 6 11.81 -4.44 8.87
CA SER A 6 10.42 -4.42 9.34
C SER A 6 9.54 -5.27 8.42
N HIS A 7 9.63 -5.06 7.10
CA HIS A 7 8.87 -5.79 6.09
C HIS A 7 9.07 -7.32 6.17
N ILE A 8 10.31 -7.80 6.19
CA ILE A 8 10.59 -9.25 6.25
C ILE A 8 10.10 -9.85 7.57
N PHE A 9 10.29 -9.14 8.68
CA PHE A 9 9.90 -9.65 9.99
C PHE A 9 8.39 -9.57 10.26
N THR A 10 7.60 -8.85 9.46
CA THR A 10 6.13 -8.84 9.57
C THR A 10 5.44 -9.90 8.71
N ASN A 11 6.10 -10.42 7.66
CA ASN A 11 5.50 -11.37 6.71
C ASN A 11 4.99 -12.68 7.35
N HIS A 12 5.53 -13.08 8.49
CA HIS A 12 5.08 -14.27 9.20
C HIS A 12 3.63 -14.13 9.72
N VAL A 13 3.16 -12.91 9.99
CA VAL A 13 1.79 -12.65 10.45
C VAL A 13 0.79 -13.07 9.38
N ASP A 14 1.05 -12.73 8.11
CA ASP A 14 0.21 -13.15 6.98
C ASP A 14 0.21 -14.68 6.81
N TYR A 15 1.35 -15.32 7.02
CA TYR A 15 1.43 -16.79 6.99
C TYR A 15 0.58 -17.42 8.10
N LEU A 16 0.64 -16.90 9.31
CA LEU A 16 -0.15 -17.41 10.43
C LEU A 16 -1.65 -17.25 10.17
N GLY A 17 -2.08 -16.05 9.73
CA GLY A 17 -3.47 -15.76 9.39
C GLY A 17 -4.03 -16.68 8.30
N LYS A 18 -3.28 -16.90 7.21
CA LYS A 18 -3.69 -17.80 6.11
C LYS A 18 -3.86 -19.26 6.53
N ASN A 19 -3.13 -19.72 7.54
CA ASN A 19 -3.19 -21.10 8.02
C ASN A 19 -4.13 -21.26 9.24
N GLY A 20 -4.88 -20.22 9.61
CA GLY A 20 -5.84 -20.26 10.72
C GLY A 20 -5.20 -20.27 12.10
N TYR A 21 -3.93 -19.86 12.23
CA TYR A 21 -3.31 -19.67 13.54
C TYR A 21 -3.76 -18.34 14.15
N GLU A 22 -3.87 -18.31 15.48
CA GLU A 22 -4.11 -17.08 16.22
C GLU A 22 -2.87 -16.17 16.15
N CYS A 23 -3.08 -14.92 15.75
CA CYS A 23 -2.04 -13.91 15.65
C CYS A 23 -2.53 -12.58 16.23
N ASP A 24 -1.61 -11.79 16.78
CA ASP A 24 -1.91 -10.43 17.19
C ASP A 24 -1.89 -9.50 15.97
N GLU A 25 -3.08 -9.12 15.48
CA GLU A 25 -3.26 -8.20 14.36
C GLU A 25 -2.64 -6.81 14.60
N ASN A 26 -2.36 -6.44 15.86
CA ASN A 26 -1.67 -5.19 16.16
C ASN A 26 -0.24 -5.21 15.64
N VAL A 27 0.44 -6.36 15.64
CA VAL A 27 1.83 -6.49 15.16
C VAL A 27 1.92 -6.10 13.68
N LYS A 28 0.97 -6.55 12.87
CA LYS A 28 0.89 -6.18 11.45
C LYS A 28 0.65 -4.68 11.29
N THR A 29 -0.36 -4.16 11.99
CA THR A 29 -0.75 -2.75 11.91
C THR A 29 0.36 -1.80 12.36
N GLU A 30 1.11 -2.14 13.41
CA GLU A 30 2.25 -1.37 13.89
C GLU A 30 3.42 -1.44 12.91
N GLY A 31 3.72 -2.61 12.36
CA GLY A 31 4.75 -2.80 11.35
C GLY A 31 4.47 -1.99 10.08
N GLU A 32 3.23 -2.00 9.59
CA GLU A 32 2.81 -1.19 8.45
C GLU A 32 2.96 0.32 8.73
N LYS A 33 2.56 0.79 9.92
CA LYS A 33 2.74 2.20 10.32
C LYS A 33 4.23 2.59 10.32
N GLU A 34 5.10 1.76 10.89
CA GLU A 34 6.55 1.99 10.92
C GLU A 34 7.12 2.05 9.48
N GLN A 35 6.74 1.11 8.64
CA GLN A 35 7.17 1.04 7.23
C GLN A 35 6.77 2.30 6.47
N GLN A 36 5.51 2.75 6.61
CA GLN A 36 5.00 3.96 5.97
C GLN A 36 5.68 5.23 6.49
N GLU A 37 5.97 5.31 7.79
CA GLU A 37 6.74 6.43 8.37
C GLU A 37 8.16 6.49 7.78
N LEU A 38 8.83 5.33 7.65
CA LEU A 38 10.17 5.24 7.05
C LEU A 38 10.15 5.63 5.57
N LEU A 39 9.15 5.20 4.80
CA LEU A 39 8.97 5.60 3.41
C LEU A 39 8.84 7.12 3.30
N MET A 40 8.01 7.76 4.14
CA MET A 40 7.85 9.21 4.11
C MET A 40 9.15 9.95 4.46
N LYS A 41 9.94 9.45 5.43
CA LYS A 41 11.26 10.02 5.76
C LYS A 41 12.24 9.91 4.58
N MET A 42 12.31 8.74 3.93
CA MET A 42 13.17 8.52 2.77
C MET A 42 12.73 9.35 1.57
N PHE A 43 11.41 9.53 1.37
CA PHE A 43 10.84 10.39 0.35
C PHE A 43 11.23 11.85 0.59
N ALA A 44 11.02 12.36 1.81
CA ALA A 44 11.36 13.73 2.17
C ALA A 44 12.85 14.03 1.98
N LEU A 45 13.73 13.07 2.33
CA LEU A 45 15.17 13.15 2.07
C LEU A 45 15.48 13.19 0.57
N SER A 46 14.89 12.28 -0.22
CA SER A 46 15.10 12.21 -1.67
C SER A 46 14.62 13.48 -2.37
N CYS A 47 13.49 14.04 -1.93
CA CYS A 47 12.91 15.28 -2.43
C CYS A 47 13.81 16.49 -2.13
N LYS A 48 14.42 16.54 -0.93
CA LYS A 48 15.43 17.56 -0.57
C LYS A 48 16.70 17.45 -1.42
N LEU A 49 17.08 16.23 -1.82
CA LEU A 49 18.24 15.96 -2.68
C LEU A 49 17.91 16.05 -4.19
N GLU A 50 16.71 16.50 -4.54
CA GLU A 50 16.24 16.67 -5.92
C GLU A 50 16.21 15.37 -6.75
N ARG A 51 16.14 14.21 -6.07
CA ARG A 51 16.09 12.90 -6.73
C ARG A 51 14.64 12.53 -7.02
N GLU A 52 14.03 13.20 -7.99
CA GLU A 52 12.60 13.04 -8.30
C GLU A 52 12.22 11.61 -8.70
N PHE A 53 13.04 10.93 -9.52
CA PHE A 53 12.79 9.54 -9.89
C PHE A 53 12.72 8.62 -8.66
N ARG A 54 13.65 8.79 -7.71
CA ARG A 54 13.63 8.05 -6.45
C ARG A 54 12.41 8.34 -5.59
N CYS A 55 11.90 9.57 -5.65
CA CYS A 55 10.66 9.93 -4.94
C CYS A 55 9.47 9.13 -5.48
N MET A 56 9.42 8.89 -6.80
CA MET A 56 8.40 8.05 -7.44
C MET A 56 8.53 6.58 -7.01
N GLU A 57 9.73 5.99 -7.10
CA GLU A 57 9.98 4.60 -6.66
C GLU A 57 9.58 4.37 -5.19
N LEU A 58 9.83 5.36 -4.32
CA LEU A 58 9.42 5.28 -2.92
C LEU A 58 7.90 5.40 -2.74
N ALA A 59 7.23 6.21 -3.56
CA ALA A 59 5.78 6.38 -3.52
C ALA A 59 5.04 5.12 -4.01
N GLU A 60 5.64 4.32 -4.89
CA GLU A 60 5.10 3.03 -5.30
C GLU A 60 4.93 2.05 -4.13
N LEU A 61 5.68 2.21 -3.04
CA LEU A 61 5.55 1.39 -1.83
C LEU A 61 4.61 2.01 -0.77
N MET A 62 4.12 3.23 -1.01
CA MET A 62 3.25 3.93 -0.07
C MET A 62 1.80 3.49 -0.21
N THR A 63 1.11 3.48 0.94
CA THR A 63 -0.35 3.49 0.99
C THR A 63 -0.91 4.78 0.39
N GLN A 64 -2.16 4.76 -0.05
CA GLN A 64 -2.85 5.94 -0.58
C GLN A 64 -2.80 7.15 0.36
N ASN A 65 -2.98 6.91 1.67
CA ASN A 65 -2.93 7.97 2.69
C ASN A 65 -1.58 8.67 2.74
N VAL A 66 -0.48 7.91 2.66
CA VAL A 66 0.88 8.42 2.75
C VAL A 66 1.31 9.05 1.43
N MET A 67 0.87 8.49 0.30
CA MET A 67 1.05 9.11 -1.02
C MET A 67 0.40 10.50 -1.10
N ASN A 68 -0.83 10.65 -0.57
CA ASN A 68 -1.48 11.96 -0.46
C ASN A 68 -0.69 12.96 0.39
N LEU A 69 -0.01 12.49 1.43
CA LEU A 69 0.91 13.32 2.22
C LEU A 69 2.17 13.69 1.43
N ALA A 70 2.72 12.77 0.65
CA ALA A 70 3.87 12.99 -0.23
C ALA A 70 3.58 14.04 -1.32
N ILE A 71 2.39 14.01 -1.93
CA ILE A 71 1.91 15.03 -2.89
C ILE A 71 1.93 16.42 -2.23
N LYS A 72 1.32 16.54 -1.04
CA LYS A 72 1.29 17.82 -0.28
C LYS A 72 2.71 18.30 0.05
N TYR A 73 3.62 17.39 0.39
CA TYR A 73 5.01 17.71 0.68
C TYR A 73 5.77 18.21 -0.57
N ALA A 74 5.63 17.53 -1.72
CA ALA A 74 6.25 17.92 -2.98
C ALA A 74 5.79 19.31 -3.43
N SER A 75 4.47 19.57 -3.36
CA SER A 75 3.89 20.88 -3.66
C SER A 75 4.44 21.98 -2.77
N ARG A 76 4.50 21.76 -1.44
CA ARG A 76 5.11 22.72 -0.49
C ARG A 76 6.60 22.95 -0.72
N SER A 77 7.29 21.94 -1.23
CA SER A 77 8.71 21.99 -1.59
C SER A 77 8.96 22.61 -2.98
N LYS A 78 7.92 23.15 -3.62
CA LYS A 78 7.96 23.75 -4.97
C LYS A 78 8.39 22.76 -6.09
N ARG A 79 8.20 21.45 -5.87
CA ARG A 79 8.45 20.39 -6.87
C ARG A 79 7.17 20.08 -7.64
N LEU A 80 6.70 21.02 -8.46
CA LEU A 80 5.38 20.94 -9.10
C LEU A 80 5.24 19.74 -10.05
N ILE A 81 6.27 19.44 -10.84
CA ILE A 81 6.25 18.29 -11.78
C ILE A 81 6.16 16.97 -11.01
N LEU A 82 6.96 16.83 -9.95
CA LEU A 82 6.89 15.65 -9.07
C LEU A 82 5.50 15.52 -8.43
N ALA A 83 4.92 16.60 -7.92
CA ALA A 83 3.59 16.59 -7.31
C ALA A 83 2.50 16.15 -8.29
N GLN A 84 2.58 16.61 -9.55
CA GLN A 84 1.67 16.21 -10.61
C GLN A 84 1.78 14.71 -10.90
N ARG A 85 2.99 14.19 -11.11
CA ARG A 85 3.22 12.76 -11.38
C ARG A 85 2.77 11.87 -10.22
N LEU A 86 2.99 12.30 -8.98
CA LEU A 86 2.49 11.58 -7.80
C LEU A 86 0.96 11.57 -7.75
N SER A 87 0.30 12.63 -8.24
CA SER A 87 -1.17 12.68 -8.30
C SER A 87 -1.71 11.75 -9.38
N GLU A 88 -1.05 11.66 -10.53
CA GLU A 88 -1.36 10.68 -11.59
C GLU A 88 -1.23 9.25 -11.05
N MET A 89 -0.10 8.92 -10.42
CA MET A 89 0.11 7.61 -9.79
C MET A 89 -0.93 7.29 -8.72
N ALA A 90 -1.34 8.26 -7.91
CA ALA A 90 -2.36 8.04 -6.88
C ALA A 90 -3.71 7.66 -7.50
N LEU A 91 -4.10 8.31 -8.60
CA LEU A 91 -5.32 8.01 -9.34
C LEU A 91 -5.25 6.62 -9.99
N GLU A 92 -4.12 6.27 -10.61
CA GLU A 92 -3.91 4.95 -11.21
C GLU A 92 -4.07 3.84 -10.18
N LYS A 93 -3.36 3.95 -9.04
CA LYS A 93 -3.49 2.95 -7.96
C LYS A 93 -4.88 2.90 -7.32
N ALA A 94 -5.59 4.02 -7.25
CA ALA A 94 -6.97 4.02 -6.73
C ALA A 94 -7.92 3.29 -7.69
N ALA A 95 -7.72 3.45 -9.00
CA ALA A 95 -8.46 2.71 -10.01
C ALA A 95 -8.14 1.20 -9.98
N GLU A 96 -6.86 0.84 -9.81
CA GLU A 96 -6.44 -0.56 -9.65
C GLU A 96 -7.11 -1.23 -8.44
N LEU A 97 -7.10 -0.57 -7.28
CA LEU A 97 -7.77 -1.08 -6.07
C LEU A 97 -9.28 -1.26 -6.28
N ALA A 98 -9.96 -0.25 -6.83
CA ALA A 98 -11.40 -0.35 -7.12
C ALA A 98 -11.72 -1.48 -8.12
N SER A 99 -10.84 -1.73 -9.08
CA SER A 99 -11.00 -2.83 -10.04
C SER A 99 -10.74 -4.21 -9.42
N ALA A 100 -9.83 -4.31 -8.45
CA ALA A 100 -9.56 -5.54 -7.74
C ALA A 100 -10.72 -5.90 -6.80
N GLU A 101 -11.28 -4.92 -6.08
CA GLU A 101 -12.47 -5.08 -5.24
C GLU A 101 -13.67 -5.59 -6.06
N GLN A 102 -13.88 -5.09 -7.28
CA GLN A 102 -14.95 -5.57 -8.18
C GLN A 102 -14.76 -7.03 -8.61
N GLN A 103 -13.53 -7.48 -8.85
CA GLN A 103 -13.25 -8.86 -9.24
C GLN A 103 -13.40 -9.85 -8.08
N GLU A 104 -13.10 -9.42 -6.85
CA GLU A 104 -13.33 -10.23 -5.65
C GLU A 104 -14.83 -10.42 -5.39
N ASP A 105 -15.64 -9.35 -5.52
CA ASP A 105 -17.12 -9.42 -5.39
C ASP A 105 -17.75 -10.33 -6.46
N GLU A 106 -17.30 -10.25 -7.72
CA GLU A 106 -17.79 -11.12 -8.80
C GLU A 106 -17.39 -12.60 -8.61
N GLY A 107 -16.23 -12.87 -7.99
CA GLY A 107 -15.76 -14.22 -7.68
C GLY A 107 -16.53 -14.90 -6.54
N GLU A 108 -16.94 -14.13 -5.53
CA GLU A 108 -17.78 -14.63 -4.43
C GLU A 108 -19.20 -14.98 -4.89
N GLU A 109 -19.74 -14.28 -5.91
CA GLU A 109 -21.05 -14.62 -6.51
C GLU A 109 -21.03 -15.94 -7.31
N GLU A 110 -19.88 -16.35 -7.87
CA GLU A 110 -19.74 -17.62 -8.61
C GLU A 110 -19.51 -18.85 -7.69
N GLU A 111 -18.96 -18.67 -6.48
CA GLU A 111 -18.79 -19.77 -5.52
C GLU A 111 -20.13 -20.26 -4.92
N ASP A 112 -21.20 -19.44 -4.98
CA ASP A 112 -22.56 -19.81 -4.54
C ASP A 112 -23.37 -20.56 -5.62
N PHE A 113 -22.74 -21.18 -6.63
CA PHE A 113 -23.43 -22.14 -7.51
C PHE A 113 -23.37 -23.58 -6.97
N ARG A 114 -22.31 -23.94 -6.24
CA ARG A 114 -22.11 -25.31 -5.69
C ARG A 114 -22.91 -25.58 -4.42
N SER A 115 -23.21 -24.54 -3.63
CA SER A 115 -24.15 -24.59 -2.49
C SER A 115 -25.59 -24.84 -2.94
N ARG A 116 -25.99 -24.32 -4.12
CA ARG A 116 -27.36 -24.44 -4.68
C ARG A 116 -27.72 -25.84 -5.21
N LEU A 117 -26.73 -26.68 -5.50
CA LEU A 117 -26.95 -28.06 -5.97
C LEU A 117 -27.01 -29.11 -4.84
N ASN A 118 -26.56 -28.76 -3.63
CA ASN A 118 -26.65 -29.64 -2.45
C ASN A 118 -27.86 -29.34 -1.56
N ALA A 119 -28.76 -28.44 -1.98
CA ALA A 119 -30.02 -28.14 -1.31
C ALA A 119 -31.21 -28.72 -2.11
N GLY A 120 -31.35 -30.05 -2.11
CA GLY A 120 -32.54 -30.74 -2.63
C GLY A 120 -32.25 -31.96 -3.49
#